data_AF-A0A843JPW4-F1
#
_entry.id   AF-A0A843JPW4-F1
#
_cell.length_a   1.000
_cell.length_b   1.000
_cell.length_c   1.000
_cell.angle_alpha   90.00
_cell.angle_beta   90.00
_cell.angle_gamma   90.00
#
_symmetry.space_group_name_H-M   'P 1'
#
loop_
_entity.id
_entity.type
_entity.pdbx_description
1 polymer ?
#
loop_
_entity_poly.entity_id
_entity_poly.type
_entity_poly.pdbx_seq_one_letter_code
_entity_poly.pdbx_strand_id
1 'polypeptide(L)'
;MVNVILVLVIALIAIIWLSQEFKEVKNKFFTVFLILLLVFTSLSFSYAIKGRGIDLKTTDGLKEAGHIYVLWLGQAFRNIKVVTGNAIGMNWKLDENVSVNESVKKPKK
;
A
#
# COMPACT_ATOMS: atom_id res chain seq x y z
N MET A 1 13.57 -19.70 2.73
CA MET A 1 13.82 -18.29 2.35
C MET A 1 14.27 -18.16 0.89
N VAL A 2 15.28 -18.91 0.42
CA VAL A 2 15.80 -18.81 -0.96
C VAL A 2 14.74 -19.08 -2.05
N ASN A 3 13.84 -20.06 -1.89
CA ASN A 3 12.78 -20.32 -2.90
C ASN A 3 11.75 -19.19 -3.03
N VAL A 4 11.42 -18.50 -1.94
CA VAL A 4 10.47 -17.38 -1.98
C VAL A 4 11.11 -16.17 -2.67
N ILE A 5 12.41 -15.95 -2.42
CA ILE A 5 13.19 -14.92 -3.10
C ILE A 5 13.30 -15.22 -4.60
N LEU A 6 13.47 -16.49 -4.99
CA LEU A 6 13.53 -16.89 -6.39
C LEU A 6 12.20 -16.63 -7.13
N VAL A 7 11.07 -17.00 -6.51
CA VAL A 7 9.74 -16.72 -7.06
C VAL A 7 9.50 -15.21 -7.20
N LEU A 8 10.01 -14.42 -6.26
CA LEU A 8 9.93 -12.96 -6.31
C LEU A 8 10.75 -12.35 -7.45
N VAL A 9 11.95 -12.88 -7.70
CA VAL A 9 12.79 -12.45 -8.83
C VAL A 9 12.12 -12.79 -10.15
N ILE A 10 11.52 -13.98 -10.27
CA ILE A 10 10.78 -14.40 -11.48
C ILE A 10 9.54 -13.51 -11.70
N ALA A 11 8.80 -13.21 -10.63
CA ALA A 11 7.65 -12.31 -10.70
C ALA A 11 8.06 -10.87 -11.11
N LEU A 12 9.19 -10.37 -10.58
CA LEU A 12 9.76 -9.08 -10.98
C LEU A 12 10.11 -9.05 -12.48
N ILE A 13 10.76 -10.10 -12.99
CA ILE A 13 11.12 -10.21 -14.40
C ILE A 13 9.85 -10.24 -15.27
N ALA A 14 8.84 -11.03 -14.89
CA ALA A 14 7.57 -11.12 -15.62
C ALA A 14 6.80 -9.78 -15.65
N ILE A 15 6.84 -9.03 -14.55
CA ILE A 15 6.22 -7.70 -14.45
C ILE A 15 6.95 -6.67 -15.30
N ILE A 16 8.29 -6.69 -15.33
CA ILE A 16 9.09 -5.84 -16.24
C ILE A 16 8.75 -6.19 -17.70
N TRP A 17 8.62 -7.47 -18.02
CA TRP A 17 8.22 -7.91 -19.36
C TRP A 17 6.82 -7.42 -19.75
N LEU A 18 5.83 -7.59 -18.87
CA LEU A 18 4.47 -7.09 -19.06
C LEU A 18 4.44 -5.57 -19.22
N SER A 19 5.31 -4.84 -18.54
CA SER A 19 5.39 -3.37 -18.66
C SER A 19 5.85 -2.90 -20.05
N GLN A 20 6.59 -3.73 -20.81
CA GLN A 20 7.04 -3.40 -22.17
C GLN A 20 5.89 -3.39 -23.19
N GLU A 21 4.82 -4.14 -22.93
CA GLU A 21 3.64 -4.24 -23.81
C GLU A 21 2.76 -2.97 -23.72
N PHE A 22 2.77 -2.27 -22.58
CA PHE A 22 2.03 -1.03 -22.36
C PHE A 22 2.80 0.21 -22.86
N LYS A 23 3.06 0.28 -24.17
CA LYS A 23 3.91 1.29 -24.82
C LYS A 23 3.52 2.77 -24.62
N GLU A 24 2.31 3.11 -24.17
CA GLU A 24 1.83 4.52 -24.13
C GLU A 24 1.60 5.13 -22.75
N VAL A 25 1.59 4.35 -21.66
CA VAL A 25 1.49 4.91 -20.30
C VAL A 25 2.88 5.23 -19.79
N LYS A 26 3.25 6.53 -19.76
CA LYS A 26 4.47 7.13 -19.16
C LYS A 26 5.34 6.12 -18.38
N ASN A 27 6.19 5.42 -19.13
CA ASN A 27 6.82 4.14 -18.78
C ASN A 27 7.58 4.12 -17.43
N LYS A 28 8.03 5.29 -16.96
CA LYS A 28 8.81 5.43 -15.71
C LYS A 28 7.95 5.33 -14.44
N PHE A 29 6.75 5.93 -14.41
CA PHE A 29 5.91 5.92 -13.21
C PHE A 29 5.30 4.53 -12.98
N PHE A 30 4.80 3.91 -14.04
CA PHE A 30 4.18 2.59 -13.95
C PHE A 30 5.18 1.51 -13.48
N THR A 31 6.42 1.55 -13.99
CA THR A 31 7.48 0.65 -13.54
C THR A 31 7.79 0.83 -12.05
N VAL A 32 7.97 2.06 -11.58
CA VAL A 32 8.24 2.34 -10.16
C VAL A 32 7.06 1.90 -9.28
N PHE A 33 5.83 2.19 -9.72
CA PHE A 33 4.61 1.76 -9.04
C PHE A 33 4.54 0.23 -8.93
N LEU A 34 4.83 -0.51 -9.99
CA LEU A 34 4.81 -1.98 -9.99
C LEU A 34 5.88 -2.57 -9.05
N ILE A 35 7.09 -2.01 -9.05
CA ILE A 35 8.15 -2.44 -8.11
C ILE A 35 7.67 -2.21 -6.67
N LEU A 36 7.15 -1.02 -6.37
CA LEU A 36 6.63 -0.70 -5.04
C LEU A 36 5.48 -1.64 -4.64
N LEU A 37 4.55 -1.91 -5.57
CA LEU A 37 3.42 -2.80 -5.35
C LEU A 37 3.88 -4.24 -5.06
N LEU A 38 4.91 -4.72 -5.75
CA LEU A 38 5.47 -6.04 -5.52
C LEU A 38 6.16 -6.14 -4.15
N VAL A 39 6.99 -5.14 -3.80
CA VAL A 39 7.62 -5.06 -2.48
C VAL A 39 6.56 -5.00 -1.38
N PHE A 40 5.56 -4.13 -1.54
CA PHE A 40 4.44 -4.00 -0.61
C PHE A 40 3.70 -5.34 -0.44
N THR A 41 3.33 -6.00 -1.54
CA THR A 41 2.62 -7.28 -1.53
C THR A 41 3.43 -8.35 -0.81
N SER A 42 4.73 -8.40 -1.04
CA SER A 42 5.63 -9.40 -0.44
C SER A 42 5.77 -9.25 1.07
N LEU A 43 5.98 -8.00 1.52
CA LEU A 43 6.12 -7.67 2.94
C LEU A 43 4.80 -7.89 3.68
N SER A 44 3.69 -7.41 3.12
CA SER A 44 2.37 -7.55 3.72
C SER A 44 1.88 -9.00 3.73
N PHE A 45 2.14 -9.78 2.68
CA PHE A 45 1.87 -11.22 2.65
C PHE A 45 2.62 -11.93 3.77
N SER A 46 3.93 -11.69 3.89
CA SER A 46 4.78 -12.28 4.94
C SER A 46 4.29 -11.90 6.33
N TYR A 47 3.83 -10.66 6.52
CA TYR A 47 3.24 -10.19 7.76
C TYR A 47 1.90 -10.88 8.08
N ALA A 48 1.00 -10.99 7.10
CA ALA A 48 -0.34 -11.55 7.27
C ALA A 48 -0.33 -13.01 7.72
N ILE A 49 0.63 -13.80 7.24
CA ILE A 49 0.77 -15.23 7.57
C ILE A 49 1.72 -15.51 8.74
N LYS A 50 2.40 -14.48 9.27
CA LYS A 50 3.39 -14.65 10.34
C LYS A 50 2.76 -15.26 11.59
N GLY A 51 3.42 -16.27 12.15
CA GLY A 51 2.98 -16.93 13.38
C GLY A 51 1.79 -17.89 13.22
N ARG A 52 1.33 -18.16 11.98
CA ARG A 52 0.19 -19.05 11.72
C ARG A 52 0.56 -20.51 11.41
N GLY A 53 1.85 -20.85 11.39
CA GLY A 53 2.31 -22.23 11.20
C GLY A 53 2.01 -22.83 9.81
N ILE A 54 1.76 -22.01 8.80
CA ILE A 54 1.36 -22.46 7.46
C ILE A 54 2.57 -23.00 6.69
N ASP A 55 2.44 -24.22 6.16
CA ASP A 55 3.43 -24.80 5.27
C ASP A 55 3.16 -24.45 3.80
N LEU A 56 3.88 -23.44 3.31
CA LEU A 56 3.81 -22.96 1.93
C LEU A 56 4.32 -23.97 0.88
N LYS A 57 4.87 -25.12 1.29
CA LYS A 57 5.30 -26.18 0.37
C LYS A 57 4.16 -27.11 -0.04
N THR A 58 3.01 -27.02 0.63
CA THR A 58 1.83 -27.85 0.36
C THR A 58 0.78 -27.06 -0.42
N THR A 59 -0.03 -27.75 -1.21
CA THR A 59 -1.17 -27.14 -1.93
C THR A 59 -2.18 -26.53 -0.97
N ASP A 60 -2.43 -27.20 0.15
CA ASP A 60 -3.37 -26.75 1.17
C ASP A 60 -2.85 -25.51 1.89
N GLY A 61 -1.57 -25.49 2.26
CA GLY A 61 -0.95 -24.31 2.87
C GLY A 61 -0.87 -23.11 1.92
N LEU A 62 -0.68 -23.32 0.61
CA LEU A 62 -0.78 -22.25 -0.39
C LEU A 62 -2.20 -21.68 -0.48
N LYS A 63 -3.22 -22.55 -0.50
CA LYS A 63 -4.63 -22.14 -0.53
C LYS A 63 -5.01 -21.36 0.73
N GLU A 64 -4.58 -21.84 1.89
CA GLU A 64 -4.82 -21.20 3.18
C GLU A 64 -4.12 -19.84 3.27
N ALA A 65 -2.84 -19.76 2.90
CA ALA A 65 -2.09 -18.51 2.88
C ALA A 65 -2.73 -17.47 1.93
N GLY A 66 -3.16 -17.90 0.75
CA GLY A 66 -3.88 -17.04 -0.20
C GLY A 66 -5.19 -16.52 0.36
N HIS A 67 -5.99 -17.39 0.99
CA HIS A 67 -7.24 -16.99 1.63
C HIS A 67 -7.02 -15.97 2.75
N ILE A 68 -6.03 -16.20 3.59
CA ILE A 68 -5.65 -15.28 4.68
C ILE A 68 -5.19 -13.94 4.13
N TYR A 69 -4.40 -13.93 3.06
CA TYR A 69 -3.95 -12.68 2.45
C TYR A 69 -5.10 -11.85 1.87
N VAL A 70 -6.06 -12.50 1.19
CA VAL A 70 -7.27 -11.82 0.69
C VAL A 70 -8.12 -11.25 1.83
N LEU A 71 -8.31 -12.00 2.91
CA LEU A 71 -9.01 -11.52 4.10
C LEU A 71 -8.29 -10.32 4.73
N TRP A 72 -6.96 -10.39 4.85
CA TRP A 72 -6.15 -9.30 5.38
C TRP A 72 -6.26 -8.04 4.51
N LEU A 73 -6.20 -8.18 3.19
CA LEU A 73 -6.41 -7.08 2.24
C LEU A 73 -7.79 -6.45 2.41
N GLY A 74 -8.85 -7.26 2.49
CA GLY A 74 -10.21 -6.77 2.73
C GLY A 74 -10.33 -5.95 4.02
N GLN A 75 -9.67 -6.40 5.09
CA GLN A 75 -9.61 -5.65 6.35
C GLN A 75 -8.80 -4.36 6.21
N ALA A 76 -7.68 -4.37 5.49
CA ALA A 76 -6.87 -3.19 5.24
C ALA A 76 -7.68 -2.09 4.51
N PHE A 77 -8.40 -2.45 3.44
CA PHE A 77 -9.26 -1.52 2.72
C PHE A 77 -10.41 -0.99 3.59
N ARG A 78 -11.02 -1.85 4.41
CA ARG A 78 -12.05 -1.42 5.36
C ARG A 78 -11.51 -0.38 6.35
N ASN A 79 -10.31 -0.61 6.89
CA ASN A 79 -9.67 0.32 7.82
C ASN A 79 -9.31 1.64 7.14
N ILE A 80 -8.76 1.61 5.92
CA ILE A 80 -8.48 2.82 5.13
C ILE A 80 -9.77 3.62 4.93
N LYS A 81 -10.88 2.95 4.54
CA LYS A 81 -12.17 3.61 4.37
C LYS A 81 -12.65 4.29 5.65
N VAL A 82 -12.52 3.62 6.80
CA VAL A 82 -12.93 4.18 8.10
C VAL A 82 -12.07 5.39 8.47
N VAL A 83 -10.74 5.28 8.36
CA VAL A 83 -9.82 6.39 8.68
C VAL A 83 -10.08 7.59 7.78
N THR A 84 -10.18 7.37 6.47
CA THR A 84 -10.47 8.44 5.50
C THR A 84 -11.84 9.05 5.73
N GLY A 85 -12.87 8.23 5.97
CA GLY A 85 -14.23 8.70 6.25
C GLY A 85 -14.28 9.56 7.52
N ASN A 86 -13.61 9.13 8.58
CA ASN A 86 -13.49 9.91 9.82
C ASN A 86 -12.77 11.23 9.57
N ALA A 87 -11.63 11.22 8.86
CA ALA A 87 -10.87 12.43 8.55
C ALA A 87 -11.71 13.44 7.74
N ILE A 88 -12.45 12.98 6.73
CA ILE A 88 -13.36 13.84 5.96
C ILE A 88 -14.45 14.44 6.86
N GLY A 89 -14.97 13.67 7.82
CA GLY A 89 -16.00 14.10 8.76
C GLY A 89 -15.53 15.03 9.89
N MET A 90 -14.22 15.26 10.05
CA MET A 90 -13.71 16.17 11.07
C MET A 90 -14.05 17.63 10.73
N ASN A 91 -14.31 18.44 11.76
CA ASN A 91 -14.44 19.89 11.57
C ASN A 91 -13.04 20.47 11.32
N TRP A 92 -12.77 20.87 10.09
CA TRP A 92 -11.49 21.47 9.68
C TRP A 92 -11.47 23.00 9.86
N LYS A 93 -12.55 23.61 10.36
CA LYS A 93 -12.56 25.04 10.66
C LYS A 93 -11.62 25.31 11.83
N LEU A 94 -10.88 26.42 11.74
CA LEU A 94 -10.15 26.97 12.87
C LEU A 94 -11.18 27.37 13.94
N ASP A 95 -10.89 27.05 15.20
CA ASP A 95 -11.70 27.56 16.30
C ASP A 95 -11.69 29.08 16.25
N GLU A 96 -12.87 29.70 16.36
CA GLU A 96 -13.04 31.17 16.32
C GLU A 96 -12.26 31.89 17.46
N ASN A 97 -11.78 31.11 18.43
CA ASN A 97 -10.99 31.57 19.58
C ASN A 97 -9.48 31.60 19.30
N VAL A 98 -9.03 31.11 18.13
CA VAL A 98 -7.63 31.23 17.72
C VAL A 98 -7.42 32.64 17.19
N SER A 99 -7.14 33.57 18.11
CA SER A 99 -6.68 34.90 17.77
C SER A 99 -5.39 34.78 16.96
N VAL A 100 -5.48 34.97 15.64
CA VAL A 100 -4.31 35.30 14.83
C VAL A 100 -3.84 36.65 15.35
N ASN A 101 -2.80 36.64 16.19
CA ASN A 101 -2.12 37.87 16.57
C ASN A 101 -1.61 38.52 15.27
N GLU A 102 -2.37 39.48 14.75
CA GLU A 102 -1.98 40.35 13.65
C GLU A 102 -0.81 41.23 14.11
N SER A 103 0.40 40.66 14.15
CA SER A 103 1.64 41.40 14.31
C SER A 103 2.31 41.70 12.96
N VAL A 104 1.53 41.77 11.87
CA VAL A 104 2.01 42.32 10.59
C VAL A 104 1.49 43.75 10.46
N LYS A 105 2.20 44.68 11.11
CA LYS A 105 2.10 46.12 10.87
C LYS A 105 2.10 46.38 9.35
N LYS A 106 0.97 46.80 8.79
CA LYS A 106 0.96 47.49 7.49
C LYS A 106 1.73 48.81 7.63
N PRO A 107 2.75 49.10 6.81
CA PRO A 107 3.31 50.45 6.75
C PRO A 107 2.25 51.39 6.17
N LYS A 108 1.94 52.46 6.90
CA LYS A 108 1.16 53.59 6.36
C LYS A 108 1.91 54.18 5.16
N LYS A 109 1.25 54.27 4.02
CA LYS A 109 1.53 55.25 2.97
C LYS A 109 0.25 56.02 2.70
#